data_AF-A0AAN9FF69-F1
#
_entry.id   AF-A0AAN9FF69-F1
#
_cell.length_a   1.000
_cell.length_b   1.000
_cell.length_c   1.000
_cell.angle_alpha   90.00
_cell.angle_beta   90.00
_cell.angle_gamma   90.00
#
_symmetry.space_group_name_H-M   'P 1'
#
loop_
_entity.id
_entity.type
_entity.pdbx_description
1 polymer ?
#
loop_
_entity_poly.entity_id
_entity_poly.type
_entity_poly.pdbx_seq_one_letter_code
_entity_poly.pdbx_strand_id
1 'polypeptide(L)'
;MCPPRIHFVNVAVDGSKLYAITDKLFDSLVVFDIRNAYAITTQYLVIQDPKPQFSVSRRQYSNKGIHYIDGFDANTMVAYGGELFLVIHLADLTFKYNSYSSSTKGFRVFKLDMSGFGPRWLQVDTLGDQIWLMDVCGIQVIKDVNHVQGNCIYFSYANTLPPSPNHDIGVFSLKDKSIKYLSLDSSLPFSGQDFWFIPDT
;
A
#
# COMPACT_ATOMS: atom_id res chain seq x y z
N MET A 1 21.11 -2.90 30.17
CA MET A 1 20.14 -2.08 29.41
C MET A 1 19.86 -2.80 28.10
N CYS A 2 18.60 -3.09 27.77
CA CYS A 2 18.27 -3.59 26.45
C CYS A 2 18.48 -2.48 25.42
N PRO A 3 19.08 -2.75 24.25
CA PRO A 3 19.17 -1.76 23.20
C PRO A 3 17.76 -1.34 22.75
N PRO A 4 17.55 -0.06 22.40
CA PRO A 4 16.26 0.40 21.91
C PRO A 4 15.89 -0.40 20.65
N ARG A 5 14.70 -1.00 20.66
CA ARG A 5 14.15 -1.68 19.49
C ARG A 5 13.66 -0.62 18.50
N ILE A 6 14.16 -0.67 17.27
CA ILE A 6 13.64 0.13 16.17
C ILE A 6 12.48 -0.65 15.55
N HIS A 7 11.32 -0.03 15.50
CA HIS A 7 10.13 -0.59 14.87
C HIS A 7 9.96 0.03 13.49
N PHE A 8 10.00 -0.82 12.45
CA PHE A 8 9.70 -0.41 11.08
C PHE A 8 8.22 -0.67 10.79
N VAL A 9 7.55 0.32 10.23
CA VAL A 9 6.15 0.25 9.80
C VAL A 9 6.07 -0.29 8.38
N ASN A 10 7.06 0.06 7.55
CA ASN A 10 7.11 -0.36 6.16
C ASN A 10 8.55 -0.50 5.68
N VAL A 11 8.76 -1.38 4.70
CA VAL A 11 10.06 -1.60 4.07
C VAL A 11 9.89 -1.80 2.57
N ALA A 12 10.88 -1.35 1.80
CA ALA A 12 11.02 -1.70 0.40
C ALA A 12 12.50 -1.95 0.08
N VAL A 13 12.75 -2.82 -0.89
CA VAL A 13 14.11 -3.18 -1.31
C VAL A 13 14.31 -2.79 -2.76
N ASP A 14 15.35 -2.02 -3.04
CA ASP A 14 15.78 -1.68 -4.40
C ASP A 14 17.26 -2.06 -4.58
N GLY A 15 17.51 -3.13 -5.34
CA GLY A 15 18.85 -3.69 -5.50
C GLY A 15 19.51 -3.99 -4.16
N SER A 16 20.52 -3.20 -3.80
CA SER A 16 21.28 -3.36 -2.55
C SER A 16 20.90 -2.39 -1.44
N LYS A 17 19.76 -1.70 -1.57
CA LYS A 17 19.25 -0.77 -0.56
C LYS A 17 17.95 -1.28 0.03
N LEU A 18 17.87 -1.29 1.35
CA LEU A 18 16.63 -1.48 2.09
C LEU A 18 16.19 -0.14 2.66
N TYR A 19 15.02 0.32 2.23
CA TYR A 19 14.39 1.54 2.71
C TYR A 19 13.36 1.17 3.76
N ALA A 20 13.35 1.87 4.89
CA ALA A 20 12.44 1.60 5.99
C ALA A 20 11.86 2.87 6.59
N ILE A 21 10.55 2.86 6.85
CA ILE A 21 9.83 3.94 7.53
C ILE A 21 9.61 3.51 8.99
N THR A 22 9.88 4.42 9.93
CA THR A 22 9.68 4.19 11.36
C THR A 22 8.30 4.65 11.82
N ASP A 23 7.94 4.31 13.07
CA ASP A 23 6.70 4.70 13.74
C ASP A 23 6.47 6.22 13.84
N LYS A 24 7.53 7.03 13.73
CA LYS A 24 7.47 8.49 13.55
C LYS A 24 7.09 8.84 12.11
N LEU A 25 5.84 8.52 11.79
CA LEU A 25 5.03 8.92 10.62
C LEU A 25 5.78 9.76 9.57
N PHE A 26 6.43 9.09 8.60
CA PHE A 26 7.00 9.67 7.37
C PHE A 26 7.97 10.86 7.52
N ASP A 27 8.39 11.22 8.73
CA ASP A 27 9.35 12.30 8.96
C ASP A 27 10.75 11.92 8.51
N SER A 28 11.00 10.61 8.41
CA SER A 28 12.28 10.09 8.02
C SER A 28 12.17 8.77 7.29
N LEU A 29 13.19 8.52 6.47
CA LEU A 29 13.43 7.25 5.84
C LEU A 29 14.82 6.75 6.25
N VAL A 30 14.89 5.55 6.79
CA VAL A 30 16.14 4.89 7.11
C VAL A 30 16.54 4.04 5.91
N VAL A 31 17.75 4.26 5.40
CA VAL A 31 18.28 3.53 4.25
C VAL A 31 19.44 2.68 4.72
N PHE A 32 19.32 1.38 4.55
CA PHE A 32 20.38 0.41 4.84
C PHE A 32 21.02 0.00 3.53
N ASP A 33 22.34 0.07 3.49
CA ASP A 33 23.13 -0.55 2.44
C ASP A 33 23.41 -2.00 2.82
N ILE A 34 22.84 -2.94 2.07
CA ILE A 34 22.92 -4.38 2.32
C ILE A 34 23.88 -5.08 1.37
N ARG A 35 24.75 -4.36 0.65
CA ARG A 35 25.78 -4.96 -0.22
C ARG A 35 26.70 -5.94 0.51
N ASN A 36 26.93 -5.70 1.80
CA ASN A 36 27.76 -6.55 2.65
C ASN A 36 27.04 -6.84 3.97
N ALA A 37 26.68 -8.10 4.19
CA ALA A 37 26.02 -8.55 5.42
C ALA A 37 26.86 -8.30 6.70
N TYR A 38 28.17 -8.13 6.56
CA TYR A 38 29.09 -7.86 7.68
C TYR A 38 29.39 -6.36 7.87
N ALA A 39 28.93 -5.50 6.97
CA ALA A 39 29.20 -4.06 7.00
C ALA A 39 27.99 -3.26 6.51
N ILE A 40 26.86 -3.42 7.21
CA ILE A 40 25.64 -2.66 6.95
C ILE A 40 25.89 -1.20 7.30
N THR A 41 25.81 -0.31 6.31
CA THR A 41 25.82 1.14 6.55
C THR A 41 24.39 1.66 6.61
N THR A 42 24.17 2.71 7.40
CA THR A 42 22.84 3.29 7.60
C THR A 42 22.88 4.79 7.30
N GLN A 43 21.94 5.25 6.49
CA GLN A 43 21.69 6.66 6.22
C GLN A 43 20.30 7.04 6.73
N TYR A 44 20.21 8.21 7.37
CA TYR A 44 18.94 8.77 7.83
C TYR A 44 18.55 9.94 6.93
N LEU A 45 17.45 9.79 6.19
CA LEU A 45 16.90 10.82 5.31
C LEU A 45 15.77 11.55 6.02
N VAL A 46 15.93 12.85 6.26
CA VAL A 46 14.89 13.69 6.86
C VAL A 46 13.96 14.21 5.77
N ILE A 47 12.73 13.70 5.76
CA ILE A 47 11.73 14.05 4.75
C ILE A 47 11.30 15.51 4.92
N GLN A 48 11.43 16.25 3.83
CA GLN A 48 11.04 17.66 3.73
C GLN A 48 9.57 17.79 3.31
N ASP A 49 8.99 18.97 3.55
CA ASP A 49 7.64 19.27 3.11
C ASP A 49 7.51 19.39 1.58
N PRO A 50 6.34 19.06 1.00
CA PRO A 50 5.15 18.54 1.69
C PRO A 50 5.30 17.07 2.11
N LYS A 51 4.77 16.72 3.29
CA LYS A 51 4.69 15.34 3.77
C LYS A 51 3.32 14.72 3.45
N PRO A 52 3.23 13.39 3.27
CA PRO A 52 1.94 12.72 3.16
C PRO A 52 1.11 12.96 4.43
N GLN A 53 -0.08 13.52 4.26
CA GLN A 53 -1.02 13.72 5.37
C GLN A 53 -1.95 12.53 5.49
N PHE A 54 -2.15 11.97 6.67
CA PHE A 54 -3.15 10.92 6.90
C PHE A 54 -4.56 11.50 7.00
N SER A 55 -5.58 10.69 6.70
CA SER A 55 -6.97 11.05 6.93
C SER A 55 -7.18 11.37 8.42
N VAL A 56 -7.41 12.65 8.73
CA VAL A 56 -7.56 13.13 10.12
C VAL A 56 -8.86 12.63 10.76
N SER A 57 -9.84 12.22 9.94
CA SER A 57 -11.18 11.83 10.40
C SER A 57 -11.32 10.34 10.72
N ARG A 58 -10.33 9.74 11.39
CA ARG A 58 -10.47 8.35 11.86
C ARG A 58 -11.53 8.29 12.96
N ARG A 59 -12.66 7.65 12.67
CA ARG A 59 -13.71 7.40 13.67
C ARG A 59 -13.70 5.94 14.04
N GLN A 60 -13.74 5.67 15.34
CA GLN A 60 -13.85 4.33 15.87
C GLN A 60 -15.08 4.24 16.74
N TYR A 61 -15.92 3.25 16.47
CA TYR A 61 -17.09 2.98 17.31
C TYR A 61 -17.35 1.48 17.36
N SER A 62 -18.02 1.06 18.43
CA SER A 62 -18.39 -0.34 18.63
C SER A 62 -19.89 -0.45 18.88
N ASN A 63 -20.50 -1.47 18.30
CA ASN A 63 -21.92 -1.78 18.51
C ASN A 63 -22.10 -3.30 18.53
N LYS A 64 -22.62 -3.85 19.63
CA LYS A 64 -22.90 -5.29 19.79
C LYS A 64 -21.70 -6.19 19.40
N GLY A 65 -20.49 -5.80 19.78
CA GLY A 65 -19.26 -6.56 19.50
C GLY A 65 -18.73 -6.43 18.06
N ILE A 66 -19.30 -5.54 17.25
CA ILE A 66 -18.77 -5.15 15.94
C ILE A 66 -18.01 -3.84 16.11
N HIS A 67 -16.76 -3.81 15.67
CA HIS A 67 -15.91 -2.63 15.69
C HIS A 67 -15.80 -2.06 14.28
N TYR A 68 -16.02 -0.75 14.15
CA TYR A 68 -15.94 -0.02 12.90
C TYR A 68 -14.80 0.99 12.97
N ILE A 69 -14.04 1.09 11.89
CA ILE A 69 -12.99 2.09 11.68
C ILE A 69 -13.27 2.77 10.35
N ASP A 70 -13.74 4.01 10.41
CA ASP A 70 -13.92 4.84 9.22
C ASP A 70 -12.62 5.59 8.92
N GLY A 71 -12.22 5.69 7.66
CA GLY A 71 -11.02 6.44 7.26
C GLY A 71 -9.72 5.81 7.77
N PHE A 72 -9.56 4.51 7.57
CA PHE A 72 -8.31 3.80 7.79
C PHE A 72 -7.34 4.05 6.62
N ASP A 73 -6.12 4.46 6.96
CA ASP A 73 -5.04 4.62 6.01
C ASP A 73 -4.00 3.51 6.23
N ALA A 74 -3.89 2.59 5.26
CA ALA A 74 -2.81 1.61 5.19
C ALA A 74 -1.70 2.15 4.31
N ASN A 75 -0.44 1.95 4.69
CA ASN A 75 0.69 2.35 3.87
C ASN A 75 1.43 1.13 3.32
N THR A 76 1.94 1.25 2.10
CA THR A 76 2.77 0.24 1.44
C THR A 76 3.86 0.94 0.65
N MET A 77 5.11 0.55 0.89
CA MET A 77 6.23 1.01 0.06
C MET A 77 6.51 0.02 -1.04
N VAL A 78 6.87 0.53 -2.21
CA VAL A 78 7.35 -0.29 -3.32
C VAL A 78 8.50 0.41 -4.01
N ALA A 79 9.56 -0.35 -4.30
CA ALA A 79 10.64 0.09 -5.14
C ALA A 79 10.47 -0.52 -6.53
N TYR A 80 10.54 0.31 -7.56
CA TYR A 80 10.37 -0.13 -8.93
C TYR A 80 11.12 0.80 -9.89
N GLY A 81 11.90 0.21 -10.80
CA GLY A 81 12.62 0.97 -11.83
C GLY A 81 13.65 1.96 -11.29
N GLY A 82 14.25 1.70 -10.11
CA GLY A 82 15.15 2.64 -9.44
C GLY A 82 14.44 3.80 -8.72
N GLU A 83 13.11 3.75 -8.67
CA GLU A 83 12.28 4.75 -8.01
C GLU A 83 11.60 4.14 -6.79
N LEU A 84 11.37 4.97 -5.77
CA LEU A 84 10.72 4.55 -4.53
C LEU A 84 9.36 5.24 -4.41
N PHE A 85 8.35 4.44 -4.12
CA PHE A 85 6.98 4.92 -3.96
C PHE A 85 6.39 4.54 -2.62
N LEU A 86 5.48 5.37 -2.17
CA LEU A 86 4.63 5.17 -1.00
C LEU A 86 3.17 5.23 -1.47
N VAL A 87 2.45 4.14 -1.27
CA VAL A 87 1.01 4.07 -1.53
C VAL A 87 0.28 4.13 -0.21
N ILE A 88 -0.69 5.04 -0.12
CA ILE A 88 -1.65 5.12 0.97
C ILE A 88 -2.98 4.59 0.46
N HIS A 89 -3.38 3.41 0.96
CA HIS A 89 -4.68 2.81 0.77
C HIS A 89 -5.66 3.39 1.78
N LEU A 90 -6.74 3.98 1.28
CA LEU A 90 -7.83 4.53 2.08
C LEU A 90 -8.96 3.50 2.11
N ALA A 91 -9.36 3.06 3.29
CA ALA A 91 -10.42 2.07 3.47
C ALA A 91 -11.27 2.32 4.71
N ASP A 92 -12.48 1.79 4.72
CA ASP A 92 -13.23 1.57 5.96
C ASP A 92 -13.09 0.11 6.37
N LEU A 93 -12.87 -0.14 7.66
CA LEU A 93 -12.70 -1.49 8.20
C LEU A 93 -13.82 -1.83 9.17
N THR A 94 -14.34 -3.05 9.08
CA THR A 94 -15.26 -3.62 10.06
C THR A 94 -14.67 -4.90 10.62
N PHE A 95 -14.75 -5.10 11.93
CA PHE A 95 -14.27 -6.30 12.62
C PHE A 95 -15.36 -6.88 13.50
N LYS A 96 -15.51 -8.21 13.50
CA LYS A 96 -16.38 -8.95 14.42
C LYS A 96 -15.75 -10.31 14.71
N TYR A 97 -15.41 -10.54 15.98
CA TYR A 97 -14.65 -11.73 16.38
C TYR A 97 -13.36 -11.90 15.54
N ASN A 98 -13.19 -13.04 14.86
CA ASN A 98 -12.04 -13.33 14.00
C ASN A 98 -12.28 -12.96 12.53
N SER A 99 -13.40 -12.31 12.22
CA SER A 99 -13.76 -11.90 10.87
C SER A 99 -13.59 -10.40 10.69
N TYR A 100 -13.21 -9.99 9.49
CA TYR A 100 -13.10 -8.60 9.11
C TYR A 100 -13.61 -8.36 7.68
N SER A 101 -13.92 -7.11 7.36
CA SER A 101 -14.18 -6.65 6.01
C SER A 101 -13.54 -5.29 5.78
N SER A 102 -12.96 -5.11 4.60
CA SER A 102 -12.48 -3.84 4.07
C SER A 102 -13.45 -3.29 3.02
N SER A 103 -13.57 -1.97 2.96
CA SER A 103 -14.19 -1.25 1.85
C SER A 103 -13.23 -0.18 1.37
N THR A 104 -12.63 -0.39 0.21
CA THR A 104 -11.66 0.54 -0.38
C THR A 104 -12.34 1.85 -0.79
N LYS A 105 -11.79 2.97 -0.34
CA LYS A 105 -12.25 4.33 -0.68
C LYS A 105 -11.36 5.00 -1.72
N GLY A 106 -10.14 4.53 -1.87
CA GLY A 106 -9.22 4.98 -2.92
C GLY A 106 -7.77 4.85 -2.50
N PHE A 107 -6.90 5.45 -3.31
CA PHE A 107 -5.46 5.41 -3.08
C PHE A 107 -4.84 6.77 -3.35
N ARG A 108 -3.76 7.05 -2.62
CA ARG A 108 -2.83 8.14 -2.93
C ARG A 108 -1.45 7.57 -3.12
N VAL A 109 -0.77 7.97 -4.19
CA VAL A 109 0.56 7.49 -4.53
C VAL A 109 1.54 8.65 -4.45
N PHE A 110 2.65 8.42 -3.77
CA PHE A 110 3.72 9.38 -3.62
C PHE A 110 5.01 8.76 -4.15
N LYS A 111 5.81 9.57 -4.85
CA LYS A 111 7.16 9.24 -5.31
C LYS A 111 8.18 9.96 -4.44
N LEU A 112 9.25 9.26 -4.05
CA LEU A 112 10.38 9.89 -3.38
C LEU A 112 11.18 10.71 -4.40
N ASP A 113 11.22 12.02 -4.19
CA ASP A 113 12.09 12.92 -4.93
C ASP A 113 13.35 13.22 -4.13
N MET A 114 14.50 13.05 -4.79
CA MET A 114 15.83 13.29 -4.25
C MET A 114 16.56 14.43 -4.96
N SER A 115 15.94 15.07 -5.96
CA SER A 115 16.63 15.97 -6.91
C SER A 115 16.89 17.39 -6.38
N GLY A 116 16.25 17.79 -5.28
CA GLY A 116 16.33 19.14 -4.72
C GLY A 116 17.14 19.28 -3.42
N PHE A 117 16.75 20.26 -2.59
CA PHE A 117 17.37 20.59 -1.29
C PHE A 117 17.19 19.53 -0.18
N GLY A 118 16.69 18.35 -0.53
CA GLY A 118 16.45 17.27 0.41
C GLY A 118 15.39 16.28 -0.09
N PRO A 119 15.32 15.09 0.54
CA PRO A 119 14.35 14.06 0.21
C PRO A 119 12.94 14.52 0.54
N ARG A 120 11.97 14.33 -0.37
CA ARG A 120 10.55 14.67 -0.13
C ARG A 120 9.62 13.71 -0.85
N TRP A 121 8.39 13.58 -0.35
CA TRP A 121 7.35 12.80 -1.01
C TRP A 121 6.50 13.69 -1.91
N LEU A 122 6.46 13.39 -3.21
CA LEU A 122 5.63 14.09 -4.18
C LEU A 122 4.46 13.21 -4.58
N GLN A 123 3.23 13.69 -4.36
CA GLN A 123 2.05 12.99 -4.84
C GLN A 123 2.07 12.94 -6.37
N VAL A 124 1.79 11.77 -6.94
CA VAL A 124 1.71 11.57 -8.39
C VAL A 124 0.29 11.20 -8.80
N ASP A 125 -0.12 11.72 -9.95
CA ASP A 125 -1.42 11.41 -10.56
C ASP A 125 -1.29 10.48 -11.77
N THR A 126 -0.06 10.05 -12.07
CA THR A 126 0.22 9.10 -13.13
C THR A 126 1.28 8.08 -12.73
N LEU A 127 1.03 6.81 -13.04
CA LEU A 127 1.99 5.70 -13.00
C LEU A 127 2.50 5.36 -14.41
N GLY A 128 2.15 6.19 -15.41
CA GLY A 128 2.41 5.90 -16.82
C GLY A 128 1.59 4.71 -17.33
N ASP A 129 2.26 3.84 -18.07
CA ASP A 129 1.75 2.58 -18.63
C ASP A 129 1.74 1.42 -17.63
N GLN A 130 2.21 1.65 -16.40
CA GLN A 130 2.35 0.62 -15.38
C GLN A 130 1.00 0.21 -14.81
N ILE A 131 0.93 -1.06 -14.40
CA ILE A 131 -0.18 -1.67 -13.70
C ILE A 131 0.33 -2.11 -12.33
N TRP A 132 -0.37 -1.66 -11.29
CA TRP A 132 0.01 -1.94 -9.92
C TRP A 132 -1.03 -2.89 -9.33
N LEU A 133 -0.58 -4.08 -8.94
CA LEU A 133 -1.41 -5.09 -8.29
C LEU A 133 -1.17 -5.02 -6.79
N MET A 134 -2.23 -4.82 -6.01
CA MET A 134 -2.14 -4.60 -4.58
C MET A 134 -3.05 -5.54 -3.80
N ASP A 135 -2.50 -6.16 -2.78
CA ASP A 135 -3.24 -7.04 -1.87
C ASP A 135 -2.72 -6.89 -0.44
N VAL A 136 -3.08 -7.83 0.44
CA VAL A 136 -2.62 -7.86 1.85
C VAL A 136 -1.12 -8.11 1.99
N CYS A 137 -0.46 -8.66 0.98
CA CYS A 137 0.97 -9.00 0.98
C CYS A 137 1.84 -7.86 0.46
N GLY A 138 1.29 -6.93 -0.34
CA GLY A 138 2.00 -5.74 -0.77
C GLY A 138 1.60 -5.28 -2.17
N ILE A 139 2.58 -4.75 -2.91
CA ILE A 139 2.39 -4.25 -4.27
C ILE A 139 3.34 -4.97 -5.22
N GLN A 140 2.79 -5.43 -6.34
CA GLN A 140 3.54 -5.89 -7.51
C GLN A 140 3.32 -4.90 -8.65
N VAL A 141 4.39 -4.55 -9.37
CA VAL A 141 4.33 -3.62 -10.50
C VAL A 141 4.69 -4.34 -11.78
N ILE A 142 3.81 -4.23 -12.77
CA ILE A 142 3.94 -4.90 -14.07
C ILE A 142 3.84 -3.85 -15.18
N LYS A 143 4.56 -4.10 -16.29
CA LYS A 143 4.49 -3.32 -17.53
C LYS A 143 4.03 -4.20 -18.69
N ASP A 144 3.59 -3.53 -19.75
CA ASP A 144 3.37 -4.15 -21.07
C ASP A 144 2.34 -5.29 -21.09
N VAL A 145 1.31 -5.23 -20.23
CA VAL A 145 0.19 -6.18 -20.30
C VAL A 145 -0.83 -5.67 -21.31
N ASN A 146 -0.85 -6.30 -22.48
CA ASN A 146 -1.85 -6.04 -23.51
C ASN A 146 -3.27 -6.14 -22.91
N HIS A 147 -4.13 -5.19 -23.28
CA HIS A 147 -5.55 -5.13 -22.86
C HIS A 147 -5.82 -4.78 -21.39
N VAL A 148 -4.81 -4.40 -20.61
CA VAL A 148 -5.00 -3.91 -19.24
C VAL A 148 -4.80 -2.39 -19.19
N GLN A 149 -5.63 -1.71 -18.42
CA GLN A 149 -5.59 -0.26 -18.32
C GLN A 149 -4.40 0.16 -17.45
N GLY A 150 -3.43 0.85 -18.04
CA GLY A 150 -2.33 1.49 -17.31
C GLY A 150 -2.82 2.64 -16.42
N ASN A 151 -1.92 3.16 -15.58
CA ASN A 151 -2.23 4.23 -14.61
C ASN A 151 -3.34 3.85 -13.60
N CYS A 152 -3.39 2.57 -13.23
CA CYS A 152 -4.40 2.03 -12.34
C CYS A 152 -3.77 1.15 -11.25
N ILE A 153 -4.45 1.09 -10.11
CA ILE A 153 -4.18 0.12 -9.04
C ILE A 153 -5.30 -0.90 -9.07
N TYR A 154 -4.96 -2.14 -9.39
CA TYR A 154 -5.83 -3.29 -9.24
C TYR A 154 -5.65 -3.80 -7.83
N PHE A 155 -6.75 -3.98 -7.10
CA PHE A 155 -6.68 -4.39 -5.70
C PHE A 155 -7.56 -5.60 -5.44
N SER A 156 -7.11 -6.44 -4.51
CA SER A 156 -7.89 -7.57 -3.99
C SER A 156 -7.68 -7.68 -2.48
N TYR A 157 -8.78 -7.64 -1.72
CA TYR A 157 -8.77 -7.93 -0.30
C TYR A 157 -9.91 -8.88 0.05
N ALA A 158 -9.54 -10.02 0.64
CA ALA A 158 -10.50 -11.02 1.11
C ALA A 158 -11.32 -10.51 2.31
N ASN A 159 -12.65 -10.49 2.16
CA ASN A 159 -13.58 -10.20 3.24
C ASN A 159 -14.07 -11.50 3.88
N THR A 160 -14.00 -11.58 5.20
CA THR A 160 -14.37 -12.79 5.97
C THR A 160 -15.63 -12.59 6.81
N LEU A 161 -16.28 -11.40 6.74
CA LEU A 161 -17.54 -11.10 7.43
C LEU A 161 -18.78 -11.45 6.59
N PRO A 162 -19.71 -12.29 7.10
CA PRO A 162 -21.03 -12.50 6.51
C PRO A 162 -21.95 -11.28 6.73
N PRO A 163 -22.95 -11.01 5.86
CA PRO A 163 -23.40 -11.79 4.70
C PRO A 163 -22.68 -11.42 3.40
N SER A 164 -21.60 -10.64 3.48
CA SER A 164 -20.83 -10.15 2.33
C SER A 164 -19.52 -10.94 2.19
N PRO A 165 -19.54 -12.19 1.69
CA PRO A 165 -18.34 -12.82 1.13
C PRO A 165 -17.88 -12.10 -0.17
N ASN A 166 -18.47 -10.96 -0.51
CA ASN A 166 -18.00 -10.09 -1.58
C ASN A 166 -16.65 -9.52 -1.17
N HIS A 167 -15.64 -9.87 -1.96
CA HIS A 167 -14.29 -9.38 -1.77
C HIS A 167 -14.23 -7.90 -2.16
N ASP A 168 -13.37 -7.16 -1.47
CA ASP A 168 -13.06 -5.78 -1.82
C ASP A 168 -12.06 -5.81 -2.98
N ILE A 169 -12.60 -6.04 -4.18
CA ILE A 169 -11.84 -6.21 -5.42
C ILE A 169 -12.27 -5.16 -6.43
N GLY A 170 -11.30 -4.50 -7.03
CA GLY A 170 -11.58 -3.48 -8.00
C GLY A 170 -10.36 -2.94 -8.70
N VAL A 171 -10.63 -1.94 -9.52
CA VAL A 171 -9.63 -1.14 -10.19
C VAL A 171 -9.82 0.31 -9.80
N PHE A 172 -8.78 0.92 -9.24
CA PHE A 172 -8.71 2.35 -8.96
C PHE A 172 -7.94 3.05 -10.06
N SER A 173 -8.57 4.04 -10.70
CA SER A 173 -7.93 4.86 -11.72
C SER A 173 -7.30 6.10 -11.09
N LEU A 174 -5.99 6.30 -11.26
CA LEU A 174 -5.32 7.50 -10.75
C LEU A 174 -5.72 8.77 -11.51
N LYS A 175 -6.25 8.63 -12.73
CA LYS A 175 -6.63 9.74 -13.60
C LYS A 175 -7.85 10.50 -13.09
N ASP A 176 -8.90 9.78 -12.72
CA ASP A 176 -10.19 10.34 -12.31
C ASP A 176 -10.54 10.02 -10.85
N LYS A 177 -9.66 9.28 -10.15
CA LYS A 177 -9.83 8.84 -8.76
C LYS A 177 -11.09 7.97 -8.56
N SER A 178 -11.57 7.34 -9.62
CA SER A 178 -12.73 6.44 -9.56
C SER A 178 -12.33 5.02 -9.18
N ILE A 179 -13.27 4.30 -8.56
CA ILE A 179 -13.16 2.86 -8.30
C ILE A 179 -14.21 2.14 -9.13
N LYS A 180 -13.76 1.17 -9.92
CA LYS A 180 -14.62 0.18 -10.57
C LYS A 180 -14.47 -1.15 -9.83
N TYR A 181 -15.48 -1.51 -9.04
CA TYR A 181 -15.53 -2.80 -8.38
C TYR A 181 -15.75 -3.94 -9.37
N LEU A 182 -15.04 -5.05 -9.17
CA LEU A 182 -15.21 -6.26 -9.97
C LEU A 182 -16.19 -7.18 -9.25
N SER A 183 -17.24 -7.60 -9.95
CA SER A 183 -18.19 -8.58 -9.43
C SER A 183 -17.66 -9.98 -9.68
N LEU A 184 -17.36 -10.71 -8.60
CA LEU A 184 -17.12 -12.15 -8.66
C LEU A 184 -18.45 -12.89 -8.57
N ASP A 185 -18.54 -14.02 -9.28
CA ASP A 185 -19.66 -14.92 -9.12
C ASP A 185 -19.64 -15.52 -7.71
N SER A 186 -20.71 -15.28 -6.96
CA SER A 186 -20.89 -15.74 -5.58
C SER A 186 -20.83 -17.26 -5.38
N SER A 187 -20.82 -18.03 -6.48
CA SER A 187 -20.75 -19.50 -6.48
C SER A 187 -19.32 -20.05 -6.38
N LEU A 188 -18.28 -19.22 -6.52
CA LEU A 188 -16.89 -19.69 -6.46
C LEU A 188 -16.44 -19.93 -5.01
N PRO A 189 -15.86 -21.10 -4.68
CA PRO A 189 -15.27 -21.34 -3.38
C PRO A 189 -13.95 -20.56 -3.28
N PHE A 190 -13.85 -19.62 -2.33
CA PHE A 190 -12.66 -18.79 -2.16
C PHE A 190 -11.79 -19.27 -1.00
N SER A 191 -10.49 -19.46 -1.28
CA SER A 191 -9.45 -19.52 -0.26
C SER A 191 -9.02 -18.09 0.09
N GLY A 192 -8.78 -17.78 1.36
CA GLY A 192 -8.35 -16.44 1.82
C GLY A 192 -6.92 -16.04 1.41
N GLN A 193 -6.43 -16.51 0.27
CA GLN A 193 -5.18 -16.11 -0.36
C GLN A 193 -5.49 -15.57 -1.76
N ASP A 194 -5.11 -14.33 -1.99
CA ASP A 194 -5.18 -13.68 -3.30
C ASP A 194 -3.97 -14.10 -4.14
N PHE A 195 -4.20 -14.47 -5.39
CA PHE A 195 -3.15 -14.78 -6.35
C PHE A 195 -3.33 -13.94 -7.61
N TRP A 196 -2.28 -13.23 -7.98
CA TRP A 196 -2.22 -12.51 -9.24
C TRP A 196 -1.65 -13.42 -10.32
N PHE A 197 -2.43 -13.65 -11.37
CA PHE A 197 -1.97 -14.34 -12.57
C PHE A 197 -1.87 -13.31 -13.69
N ILE A 198 -0.70 -13.25 -14.32
CA ILE A 198 -0.50 -12.53 -15.57
C ILE A 198 -0.64 -13.58 -16.65
N PRO A 199 -1.63 -13.49 -17.55
CA PRO A 199 -1.73 -14.44 -18.65
C PRO A 199 -0.48 -14.33 -19.52
N ASP A 200 0.16 -15.46 -19.80
CA ASP A 200 1.22 -15.53 -20.80
C ASP A 200 0.62 -15.18 -22.18
N THR A 201 1.30 -14.30 -22.90
CA THR A 201 1.01 -13.97 -24.31
C THR A 201 1.58 -15.00 -25.27
#